data_AF-A0A920FVI8-F1
#
_entry.id   AF-A0A920FVI8-F1
#
_cell.length_a   1.000
_cell.length_b   1.000
_cell.length_c   1.000
_cell.angle_alpha   90.00
_cell.angle_beta   90.00
_cell.angle_gamma   90.00
#
_symmetry.space_group_name_H-M   'P 1'
#
loop_
_entity.id
_entity.type
_entity.pdbx_description
1 polymer ?
#
loop_
_entity_poly.entity_id
_entity_poly.type
_entity_poly.pdbx_seq_one_letter_code
_entity_poly.pdbx_strand_id
1 'polypeptide(L)'
;MIARDAYGTAILAPLFIIMSLLYGTVIYFLLLKVINYFQDTLMTDEVKDNLRKITIFFLFANLYFLALYHITNLYISKHYDYEVFILTAGGIYTIIFWIGQVLIGLLLPLYLLLNKNSNNESNFMISSLLVVFGSFAAIYVIIISGQAFPLNIFNDYIIVESSFYDNVIHDYTPSLYEIGLGIGGVALSLIIILIAIRNLDFLPSVIQIRKPLVDEKSD
;
A
#
# COMPACT_ATOMS: atom_id res chain seq x y z
N MET A 1 19.49 -6.49 8.88
CA MET A 1 18.56 -5.57 8.19
C MET A 1 18.98 -4.09 8.30
N ILE A 2 19.57 -3.63 9.42
CA ILE A 2 20.00 -2.21 9.63
C ILE A 2 21.21 -1.79 8.75
N ALA A 3 21.91 -2.73 8.12
CA ALA A 3 23.16 -2.48 7.39
C ALA A 3 22.99 -2.07 5.91
N ARG A 4 21.77 -2.07 5.34
CA ARG A 4 21.57 -1.61 3.95
C ARG A 4 21.25 -0.12 3.94
N ASP A 5 21.92 0.61 3.06
CA ASP A 5 21.79 2.06 2.94
C ASP A 5 20.35 2.52 2.68
N ALA A 6 19.51 1.66 2.10
CA ALA A 6 18.07 1.84 1.92
C ALA A 6 17.28 2.14 3.22
N TYR A 7 17.68 1.55 4.35
CA TYR A 7 16.90 1.55 5.60
C TYR A 7 17.47 2.50 6.67
N GLY A 8 18.51 3.27 6.34
CA GLY A 8 19.29 4.05 7.29
C GLY A 8 18.70 5.39 7.72
N THR A 9 17.42 5.69 7.42
CA THR A 9 16.85 7.01 7.71
C THR A 9 15.70 7.01 8.71
N ALA A 10 15.71 8.03 9.58
CA ALA A 10 14.70 8.23 10.61
C ALA A 10 13.29 8.51 10.04
N ILE A 11 13.20 8.99 8.80
CA ILE A 11 11.94 9.32 8.10
C ILE A 11 11.16 8.06 7.70
N LEU A 12 11.86 6.94 7.52
CA LEU A 12 11.25 5.69 7.09
C LEU A 12 10.19 5.20 8.10
N ALA A 13 10.44 5.36 9.41
CA ALA A 13 9.49 4.95 10.45
C ALA A 13 8.15 5.72 10.36
N PRO A 14 8.11 7.06 10.37
CA PRO A 14 6.90 7.83 10.11
C PRO A 14 6.21 7.48 8.78
N LEU A 15 6.97 7.28 7.71
CA LEU A 15 6.44 6.89 6.40
C LEU A 15 5.67 5.56 6.49
N PHE A 16 6.24 4.54 7.13
CA PHE A 16 5.59 3.24 7.33
C PHE A 16 4.30 3.33 8.15
N ILE A 17 4.26 4.20 9.17
CA ILE A 17 3.05 4.40 9.97
C ILE A 17 1.93 4.94 9.08
N ILE A 18 2.22 5.94 8.24
CA ILE A 18 1.23 6.54 7.35
C ILE A 18 0.81 5.57 6.25
N MET A 19 1.75 4.81 5.68
CA MET A 19 1.45 3.71 4.76
C MET A 19 0.48 2.70 5.39
N SER A 20 0.77 2.23 6.60
CA SER A 20 -0.07 1.27 7.32
C SER A 20 -1.47 1.81 7.58
N LEU A 21 -1.60 3.07 8.01
CA LEU A 21 -2.90 3.72 8.22
C LEU A 21 -3.69 3.86 6.92
N LEU A 22 -3.03 4.25 5.82
CA LEU A 22 -3.65 4.34 4.50
C LEU A 22 -4.18 2.98 4.04
N TYR A 23 -3.32 1.96 4.06
CA TYR A 23 -3.66 0.62 3.57
C TYR A 23 -4.72 -0.04 4.45
N GLY A 24 -4.61 0.13 5.77
CA GLY A 24 -5.60 -0.36 6.73
C GLY A 24 -6.98 0.27 6.51
N THR A 25 -7.04 1.59 6.29
CA THR A 25 -8.32 2.30 6.03
C THR A 25 -9.00 1.78 4.77
N VAL A 26 -8.22 1.57 3.70
CA VAL A 26 -8.72 1.09 2.42
C VAL A 26 -9.17 -0.37 2.48
N ILE A 27 -8.39 -1.25 3.12
CA ILE A 27 -8.76 -2.65 3.34
C ILE A 27 -10.02 -2.73 4.21
N TYR A 28 -10.11 -1.91 5.26
CA TYR A 28 -11.29 -1.82 6.12
C TYR A 28 -12.55 -1.45 5.32
N PHE A 29 -12.46 -0.42 4.47
CA PHE A 29 -13.57 -0.04 3.59
C PHE A 29 -13.99 -1.19 2.66
N LEU A 30 -13.03 -1.88 2.02
CA LEU A 30 -13.31 -3.01 1.13
C LEU A 30 -13.97 -4.17 1.89
N LEU A 31 -13.48 -4.50 3.09
CA LEU A 31 -14.07 -5.55 3.94
C LEU A 31 -15.50 -5.19 4.36
N LEU A 32 -15.76 -3.95 4.78
CA LEU A 32 -17.11 -3.50 5.10
C LEU A 32 -18.04 -3.62 3.89
N LYS A 33 -17.58 -3.26 2.70
CA LYS A 33 -18.36 -3.42 1.47
C LYS A 33 -18.71 -4.88 1.19
N VAL A 34 -17.77 -5.80 1.41
CA VAL A 34 -18.00 -7.25 1.26
C VAL A 34 -19.01 -7.75 2.29
N ILE A 35 -18.86 -7.38 3.57
CA ILE A 35 -19.78 -7.78 4.64
C ILE A 35 -21.19 -7.25 4.36
N ASN A 36 -21.32 -5.99 3.97
CA ASN A 36 -22.61 -5.37 3.65
C ASN A 36 -23.30 -6.07 2.47
N TYR A 37 -22.53 -6.56 1.50
CA TYR A 37 -23.07 -7.35 0.40
C TYR A 37 -23.63 -8.70 0.88
N PHE A 38 -22.94 -9.39 1.80
CA PHE A 38 -23.41 -10.67 2.33
C PHE A 38 -24.56 -10.56 3.34
N GLN A 39 -24.69 -9.43 4.04
CA GLN A 39 -25.70 -9.21 5.08
C GLN A 39 -26.89 -8.36 4.63
N ASP A 40 -26.94 -7.96 3.34
CA ASP A 40 -27.94 -7.06 2.77
C ASP A 40 -28.10 -5.76 3.56
N THR A 41 -26.98 -5.21 4.06
CA THR A 41 -26.97 -3.98 4.81
C THR A 41 -26.41 -2.81 4.01
N LEU A 42 -26.74 -1.59 4.43
CA LEU A 42 -26.28 -0.35 3.82
C LEU A 42 -25.33 0.38 4.77
N MET A 43 -24.26 0.90 4.19
CA MET A 43 -23.38 1.83 4.87
C MET A 43 -24.02 3.22 4.85
N THR A 44 -24.13 3.86 6.01
CA THR A 44 -24.58 5.25 6.09
C THR A 44 -23.61 6.17 5.34
N ASP A 45 -24.14 7.10 4.55
CA ASP A 45 -23.35 8.01 3.71
C ASP A 45 -22.30 8.81 4.50
N GLU A 46 -22.60 9.15 5.76
CA GLU A 46 -21.67 9.83 6.66
C GLU A 46 -20.39 9.02 6.93
N VAL A 47 -20.50 7.71 7.18
CA VAL A 47 -19.35 6.83 7.45
C VAL A 47 -18.47 6.76 6.20
N LYS A 48 -19.10 6.62 5.03
CA LYS A 48 -18.42 6.58 3.74
C LYS A 48 -17.67 7.89 3.44
N ASP A 49 -18.31 9.03 3.68
CA ASP A 49 -17.68 10.34 3.48
C ASP A 49 -16.51 10.57 4.44
N ASN A 50 -16.63 10.13 5.70
CA ASN A 50 -15.55 10.20 6.67
C ASN A 50 -14.36 9.31 6.27
N LEU A 51 -14.61 8.05 5.88
CA LEU A 51 -13.57 7.15 5.38
C LEU A 51 -12.87 7.71 4.14
N ARG A 52 -13.64 8.32 3.22
CA ARG A 52 -13.08 8.99 2.05
C ARG A 52 -12.18 10.16 2.42
N LYS A 53 -12.62 11.05 3.32
CA LYS A 53 -11.82 12.21 3.78
C LYS A 53 -10.51 11.76 4.45
N ILE A 54 -10.58 10.74 5.31
CA ILE A 54 -9.42 10.16 5.97
C ILE A 54 -8.46 9.53 4.95
N THR A 55 -8.99 8.81 3.95
CA THR A 55 -8.19 8.23 2.87
C THR A 55 -7.46 9.31 2.06
N ILE A 56 -8.15 10.40 1.70
CA ILE A 56 -7.54 11.53 0.99
C ILE A 56 -6.42 12.16 1.84
N PHE A 57 -6.67 12.37 3.13
CA PHE A 57 -5.65 12.90 4.04
C PHE A 57 -4.42 12.00 4.10
N PHE A 58 -4.60 10.69 4.27
CA PHE A 58 -3.48 9.76 4.31
C PHE A 58 -2.75 9.63 2.96
N LEU A 59 -3.43 9.75 1.82
CA LEU A 59 -2.78 9.81 0.51
C LEU A 59 -1.84 11.03 0.40
N PHE A 60 -2.30 12.21 0.79
CA PHE A 60 -1.47 13.41 0.81
C PHE A 60 -0.30 13.28 1.79
N ALA A 61 -0.57 12.79 3.01
CA ALA A 61 0.47 12.57 4.00
C ALA A 61 1.52 11.56 3.49
N ASN A 62 1.08 10.48 2.84
CA ASN A 62 1.97 9.48 2.26
C ASN A 62 2.86 10.09 1.18
N LEU A 63 2.28 10.85 0.25
CA LEU A 63 3.02 11.53 -0.82
C LEU A 63 4.03 12.53 -0.25
N TYR A 64 3.65 13.28 0.79
CA TYR A 64 4.54 14.22 1.48
C TYR A 64 5.74 13.52 2.11
N PHE A 65 5.50 12.48 2.92
CA PHE A 65 6.59 11.75 3.60
C PHE A 65 7.45 10.96 2.61
N LEU A 66 6.87 10.47 1.51
CA LEU A 66 7.60 9.82 0.43
C LEU A 66 8.54 10.81 -0.25
N ALA A 67 8.04 12.00 -0.62
CA ALA A 67 8.87 13.06 -1.18
C ALA A 67 9.98 13.48 -0.20
N LEU A 68 9.64 13.66 1.07
CA LEU A 68 10.58 14.04 2.11
C LEU A 68 11.67 12.97 2.34
N TYR A 69 11.31 11.68 2.24
CA TYR A 69 12.26 10.57 2.28
C TYR A 69 13.27 10.66 1.13
N HIS A 70 12.81 10.76 -0.12
CA HIS A 70 13.70 10.83 -1.29
C HIS A 70 14.56 12.10 -1.30
N ILE A 71 14.00 13.26 -0.95
CA ILE A 71 14.76 14.51 -0.85
C ILE A 71 15.86 14.41 0.21
N THR A 72 15.55 13.83 1.37
CA THR A 72 16.52 13.70 2.45
C THR A 72 17.65 12.72 2.08
N ASN A 73 17.32 11.63 1.41
CA ASN A 73 18.32 10.67 0.95
C ASN A 73 19.19 11.22 -0.17
N LEU A 74 18.64 12.02 -1.09
CA LEU A 74 19.42 12.73 -2.11
C LEU A 74 20.42 13.72 -1.52
N TYR A 75 20.12 14.29 -0.34
CA TYR A 75 21.02 15.19 0.37
C TYR A 75 22.19 14.45 1.04
N ILE A 76 22.00 13.20 1.46
CA ILE A 76 23.03 12.42 2.15
C ILE A 76 23.88 11.70 1.09
N SER A 77 25.15 12.11 0.92
CA SER A 77 26.05 11.53 -0.10
C SER A 77 26.18 10.00 -0.05
N LYS A 78 26.04 9.39 1.14
CA LYS A 78 26.07 7.93 1.31
C LYS A 78 24.85 7.22 0.67
N HIS A 79 23.71 7.89 0.60
CA HIS A 79 22.46 7.32 0.08
C HIS A 79 22.19 7.71 -1.39
N TYR A 80 23.01 8.60 -1.94
CA TYR A 80 22.84 9.15 -3.28
C TYR A 80 22.78 8.06 -4.36
N ASP A 81 23.71 7.11 -4.33
CA ASP A 81 23.79 6.05 -5.37
C ASP A 81 22.57 5.13 -5.36
N TYR A 82 22.02 4.85 -4.17
CA TYR A 82 20.79 4.07 -4.01
C TYR A 82 19.56 4.84 -4.51
N GLU A 83 19.48 6.15 -4.26
CA GLU A 83 18.37 6.98 -4.72
C GLU A 83 18.37 7.13 -6.25
N VAL A 84 19.54 7.33 -6.86
CA VAL A 84 19.67 7.37 -8.33
C VAL A 84 19.25 6.03 -8.94
N PHE A 85 19.61 4.91 -8.30
CA PHE A 85 19.16 3.58 -8.69
C PHE A 85 17.63 3.47 -8.67
N ILE A 86 16.95 3.82 -7.58
CA ILE A 86 15.48 3.73 -7.55
C ILE A 86 14.83 4.69 -8.54
N LEU A 87 15.27 5.95 -8.57
CA LEU A 87 14.55 7.00 -9.28
C LEU A 87 14.79 6.99 -10.78
N THR A 88 15.95 6.52 -11.26
CA THR A 88 16.36 6.70 -12.66
C THR A 88 17.00 5.48 -13.32
N ALA A 89 17.87 4.72 -12.61
CA ALA A 89 18.77 3.76 -13.25
C ALA A 89 18.47 2.28 -12.94
N GLY A 90 17.48 1.97 -12.11
CA GLY A 90 17.18 0.63 -11.60
C GLY A 90 16.28 -0.21 -12.49
N GLY A 91 15.99 0.23 -13.72
CA GLY A 91 15.19 -0.52 -14.69
C GLY A 91 13.79 -0.84 -14.17
N ILE A 92 13.51 -2.12 -13.90
CA ILE A 92 12.19 -2.58 -13.45
C ILE A 92 11.80 -1.98 -12.09
N TYR A 93 12.76 -1.76 -11.18
CA TYR A 93 12.48 -1.16 -9.88
C TYR A 93 12.02 0.29 -10.01
N THR A 94 12.65 1.05 -10.91
CA THR A 94 12.24 2.43 -11.25
C THR A 94 10.86 2.48 -11.87
N ILE A 95 10.54 1.55 -12.77
CA ILE A 95 9.21 1.46 -13.38
C ILE A 95 8.15 1.16 -12.32
N ILE A 96 8.40 0.20 -11.42
CA ILE A 96 7.44 -0.16 -10.36
C ILE A 96 7.27 0.99 -9.37
N PHE A 97 8.33 1.73 -9.06
CA PHE A 97 8.26 2.94 -8.23
C PHE A 97 7.36 4.02 -8.87
N TRP A 98 7.69 4.46 -10.10
CA TRP A 98 6.96 5.56 -10.72
C TRP A 98 5.54 5.17 -11.14
N ILE A 99 5.37 4.03 -11.80
CA ILE A 99 4.07 3.62 -12.33
C ILE A 99 3.23 2.95 -11.25
N GLY A 100 3.79 1.97 -10.54
CA GLY A 100 3.06 1.19 -9.54
C GLY A 100 2.76 1.97 -8.27
N GLN A 101 3.80 2.46 -7.60
CA GLN A 101 3.65 3.14 -6.32
C GLN A 101 3.13 4.57 -6.48
N VAL A 102 3.81 5.41 -7.28
CA VAL A 102 3.48 6.85 -7.37
C VAL A 102 2.23 7.09 -8.20
N LEU A 103 2.18 6.61 -9.44
CA LEU A 103 1.05 6.90 -10.34
C LEU A 103 -0.20 6.12 -9.95
N ILE A 104 -0.14 4.78 -9.91
CA ILE A 104 -1.29 3.92 -9.62
C ILE A 104 -1.67 3.96 -8.14
N GLY A 105 -0.69 3.96 -7.24
CA GLY A 105 -0.94 3.89 -5.79
C GLY A 105 -1.31 5.20 -5.11
N LEU A 106 -0.82 6.34 -5.61
CA LEU A 106 -1.00 7.63 -4.94
C LEU A 106 -1.74 8.65 -5.80
N LEU A 107 -1.23 8.97 -7.00
CA LEU A 107 -1.75 10.08 -7.82
C LEU A 107 -3.12 9.78 -8.43
N LEU A 108 -3.30 8.61 -9.02
CA LEU A 108 -4.56 8.23 -9.68
C LEU A 108 -5.74 8.11 -8.68
N PRO A 109 -5.59 7.44 -7.52
CA PRO A 109 -6.62 7.43 -6.48
C PRO A 109 -6.93 8.84 -5.98
N LEU A 110 -5.91 9.67 -5.75
CA LEU A 110 -6.10 11.03 -5.28
C LEU A 110 -6.86 11.88 -6.31
N TYR A 111 -6.54 11.76 -7.59
CA TYR A 111 -7.26 12.41 -8.68
C TYR A 111 -8.75 11.99 -8.72
N LEU A 112 -9.02 10.69 -8.65
CA LEU A 112 -10.39 10.16 -8.64
C LEU A 112 -11.20 10.65 -7.43
N LEU A 113 -10.57 10.71 -6.25
CA LEU A 113 -11.21 11.13 -5.02
C LEU A 113 -11.41 12.64 -4.93
N LEU A 114 -10.58 13.47 -5.56
CA LEU A 114 -10.73 14.94 -5.53
C LEU A 114 -11.71 15.48 -6.57
N ASN A 115 -11.99 14.73 -7.64
CA ASN A 115 -12.90 15.18 -8.67
C ASN A 115 -14.35 15.30 -8.12
N LYS A 116 -14.91 16.51 -8.17
CA LYS A 116 -16.21 16.85 -7.56
C LYS A 116 -17.40 16.23 -8.31
N ASN A 117 -17.24 15.95 -9.60
CA ASN A 117 -18.24 15.25 -10.43
C ASN A 117 -18.21 13.71 -10.22
N SER A 118 -17.36 13.24 -9.31
CA SER A 118 -16.99 11.84 -9.08
C SER A 118 -17.38 11.39 -7.66
N ASN A 119 -18.38 12.01 -7.02
CA ASN A 119 -18.88 11.62 -5.70
C ASN A 119 -19.65 10.27 -5.69
N ASN A 120 -19.40 9.43 -6.69
CA ASN A 120 -19.99 8.12 -6.83
C ASN A 120 -19.23 7.11 -5.98
N GLU A 121 -19.97 6.19 -5.36
CA GLU A 121 -19.42 5.10 -4.56
C GLU A 121 -18.41 4.25 -5.33
N SER A 122 -18.68 4.04 -6.62
CA SER A 122 -17.79 3.32 -7.54
C SER A 122 -16.37 3.92 -7.57
N ASN A 123 -16.25 5.24 -7.52
CA ASN A 123 -14.93 5.88 -7.62
C ASN A 123 -14.12 5.70 -6.34
N PHE A 124 -14.77 5.70 -5.17
CA PHE A 124 -14.09 5.36 -3.92
C PHE A 124 -13.66 3.89 -3.90
N MET A 125 -14.48 2.99 -4.46
CA MET A 125 -14.14 1.57 -4.59
C MET A 125 -12.97 1.31 -5.54
N ILE A 126 -12.98 1.94 -6.72
CA ILE A 126 -11.87 1.87 -7.68
C ILE A 126 -10.59 2.45 -7.06
N SER A 127 -10.68 3.62 -6.42
CA SER A 127 -9.54 4.24 -5.74
C SER A 127 -8.96 3.33 -4.66
N SER A 128 -9.84 2.68 -3.88
CA SER A 128 -9.44 1.72 -2.85
C SER A 128 -8.66 0.54 -3.45
N LEU A 129 -9.15 -0.05 -4.55
CA LEU A 129 -8.43 -1.14 -5.22
C LEU A 129 -7.07 -0.70 -5.76
N LEU A 130 -7.01 0.49 -6.38
CA LEU A 130 -5.76 1.05 -6.89
C LEU A 130 -4.74 1.29 -5.78
N VAL A 131 -5.16 1.78 -4.61
CA VAL A 131 -4.27 1.95 -3.44
C VAL A 131 -3.76 0.60 -2.94
N VAL A 132 -4.58 -0.46 -2.95
CA VAL A 132 -4.12 -1.82 -2.58
C VAL A 132 -3.09 -2.34 -3.58
N PHE A 133 -3.28 -2.16 -4.89
CA PHE A 133 -2.26 -2.54 -5.87
C PHE A 133 -0.97 -1.73 -5.70
N GLY A 134 -1.11 -0.42 -5.48
CA GLY A 134 0.01 0.47 -5.20
C GLY A 134 0.76 0.14 -3.92
N SER A 135 0.09 -0.40 -2.90
CA SER A 135 0.73 -0.80 -1.64
C SER A 135 1.64 -2.00 -1.82
N PHE A 136 1.24 -2.99 -2.62
CA PHE A 136 2.12 -4.10 -2.99
C PHE A 136 3.32 -3.62 -3.80
N ALA A 137 3.12 -2.68 -4.73
CA ALA A 137 4.23 -2.05 -5.46
C ALA A 137 5.18 -1.31 -4.51
N ALA A 138 4.65 -0.57 -3.52
CA ALA A 138 5.46 0.15 -2.54
C ALA A 138 6.26 -0.80 -1.65
N ILE A 139 5.66 -1.88 -1.15
CA ILE A 139 6.36 -2.91 -0.38
C ILE A 139 7.43 -3.59 -1.23
N TYR A 140 7.14 -3.88 -2.51
CA TYR A 140 8.11 -4.44 -3.44
C TYR A 140 9.30 -3.50 -3.63
N VAL A 141 9.06 -2.20 -3.87
CA VAL A 141 10.13 -1.21 -4.00
C VAL A 141 10.94 -1.17 -2.71
N ILE A 142 10.31 -0.98 -1.55
CA ILE A 142 11.06 -0.82 -0.29
C ILE A 142 11.88 -2.07 0.03
N ILE A 143 11.26 -3.25 -0.05
CA ILE A 143 11.92 -4.51 0.33
C ILE A 143 12.86 -4.99 -0.76
N ILE A 144 12.34 -5.29 -1.96
CA ILE A 144 13.11 -5.97 -3.01
C ILE A 144 14.15 -5.03 -3.61
N SER A 145 13.82 -3.77 -3.92
CA SER A 145 14.85 -2.85 -4.45
C SER A 145 15.93 -2.54 -3.41
N GLY A 146 15.54 -2.44 -2.13
CA GLY A 146 16.48 -2.30 -1.01
C GLY A 146 17.40 -3.52 -0.84
N GLN A 147 16.95 -4.73 -1.19
CA GLN A 147 17.78 -5.94 -1.18
C GLN A 147 18.58 -6.17 -2.47
N ALA A 148 18.13 -5.63 -3.61
CA ALA A 148 18.81 -5.77 -4.90
C ALA A 148 20.03 -4.86 -5.02
N PHE A 149 20.02 -3.70 -4.37
CA PHE A 149 21.15 -2.76 -4.40
C PHE A 149 22.36 -3.30 -3.62
N PRO A 150 23.58 -3.34 -4.20
CA PRO A 150 24.74 -3.99 -3.61
C PRO A 150 25.11 -3.43 -2.23
N LEU A 151 25.59 -4.31 -1.37
CA LEU A 151 25.99 -3.99 0.00
C LEU A 151 27.45 -3.54 0.01
N ASN A 152 27.72 -2.32 0.44
CA ASN A 152 29.10 -1.90 0.74
C ASN A 152 29.53 -2.48 2.09
N ILE A 153 30.14 -3.68 2.05
CA ILE A 153 30.60 -4.42 3.24
C ILE A 153 31.91 -3.82 3.79
N PHE A 154 32.79 -3.31 2.91
CA PHE A 154 34.07 -2.73 3.29
C PHE A 154 34.16 -1.27 2.81
N ASN A 155 33.88 -0.32 3.71
CA ASN A 155 34.12 1.10 3.41
C ASN A 155 35.61 1.32 3.10
N ASP A 156 35.89 2.09 2.05
CA ASP A 156 37.22 2.48 1.56
C ASP A 156 38.09 1.36 0.94
N TYR A 157 37.55 0.17 0.73
CA TYR A 157 38.24 -0.93 0.03
C TYR A 157 37.49 -1.34 -1.23
N ILE A 158 38.23 -1.47 -2.34
CA ILE A 158 37.69 -2.03 -3.59
C ILE A 158 37.84 -3.55 -3.52
N ILE A 159 36.71 -4.26 -3.55
CA ILE A 159 36.71 -5.72 -3.67
C ILE A 159 37.12 -6.05 -5.11
N VAL A 160 38.34 -6.55 -5.28
CA VAL A 160 38.92 -6.87 -6.60
C VAL A 160 38.36 -8.19 -7.15
N GLU A 161 38.11 -9.17 -6.27
CA GLU A 161 37.48 -10.46 -6.60
C GLU A 161 36.62 -10.95 -5.42
N SER A 162 35.40 -11.41 -5.71
CA SER A 162 34.51 -12.08 -4.75
C SER A 162 33.93 -13.33 -5.41
N SER A 163 34.03 -14.47 -4.71
CA SER A 163 33.39 -15.73 -5.10
C SER A 163 31.89 -15.78 -4.78
N PHE A 164 31.35 -14.71 -4.18
CA PHE A 164 29.97 -14.63 -3.68
C PHE A 164 29.08 -13.62 -4.43
N TYR A 165 29.56 -13.07 -5.56
CA TYR A 165 28.81 -12.11 -6.40
C TYR A 165 28.37 -10.83 -5.68
N ASP A 166 29.14 -10.36 -4.68
CA ASP A 166 28.74 -9.29 -3.74
C ASP A 166 28.52 -7.88 -4.36
N ASN A 167 28.85 -7.68 -5.64
CA ASN A 167 28.76 -6.39 -6.35
C ASN A 167 27.81 -6.41 -7.57
N VAL A 168 26.98 -7.44 -7.73
CA VAL A 168 26.04 -7.56 -8.85
C VAL A 168 24.62 -7.28 -8.37
N ILE A 169 23.83 -6.57 -9.18
CA ILE A 169 22.40 -6.42 -8.94
C ILE A 169 21.76 -7.81 -9.10
N HIS A 170 21.22 -8.36 -8.01
CA HIS A 170 20.56 -9.66 -8.04
C HIS A 170 19.13 -9.53 -8.57
N ASP A 171 18.82 -10.26 -9.63
CA ASP A 171 17.46 -10.37 -10.14
C ASP A 171 16.59 -11.20 -9.18
N TYR A 172 15.40 -10.67 -8.88
CA TYR A 172 14.41 -11.36 -8.05
C TYR A 172 13.34 -12.01 -8.93
N THR A 173 13.19 -13.33 -8.84
CA THR A 173 12.09 -14.07 -9.46
C THR A 173 11.31 -14.81 -8.36
N PRO A 174 10.02 -14.49 -8.15
CA PRO A 174 9.26 -15.10 -7.07
C PRO A 174 9.02 -16.58 -7.33
N SER A 175 9.30 -17.40 -6.33
CA SER A 175 9.01 -18.83 -6.32
C SER A 175 7.54 -19.12 -6.01
N LEU A 176 7.08 -20.30 -6.40
CA LEU A 176 5.71 -20.76 -6.07
C LEU A 176 5.45 -20.80 -4.56
N TYR A 177 6.47 -21.11 -3.76
CA TYR A 177 6.34 -21.17 -2.30
C TYR A 177 6.19 -19.78 -1.68
N GLU A 178 6.85 -18.75 -2.22
CA GLU A 178 6.69 -17.36 -1.77
C GLU A 178 5.30 -16.82 -2.11
N ILE A 179 4.79 -17.14 -3.30
CA ILE A 179 3.41 -16.80 -3.69
C ILE A 179 2.41 -17.52 -2.77
N GLY A 180 2.63 -18.81 -2.53
CA GLY A 180 1.81 -19.61 -1.62
C GLY A 180 1.80 -19.04 -0.19
N LEU A 181 2.95 -18.59 0.32
CA LEU A 181 3.07 -17.94 1.62
C LEU A 181 2.30 -16.62 1.66
N GLY A 182 2.40 -15.79 0.62
CA GLY A 182 1.67 -14.52 0.51
C GLY A 182 0.15 -14.72 0.53
N ILE A 183 -0.36 -15.64 -0.30
CA ILE A 183 -1.80 -15.95 -0.36
C ILE A 183 -2.25 -16.60 0.97
N GLY A 184 -1.46 -17.49 1.54
CA GLY A 184 -1.75 -18.16 2.81
C GLY A 184 -1.89 -17.19 3.97
N GLY A 185 -1.03 -16.17 4.04
CA GLY A 185 -1.13 -15.10 5.03
C GLY A 185 -2.43 -14.32 4.93
N VAL A 186 -2.81 -13.89 3.72
CA VAL A 186 -4.07 -13.18 3.47
C VAL A 186 -5.28 -14.04 3.83
N ALA A 187 -5.27 -15.32 3.43
CA ALA A 187 -6.35 -16.26 3.73
C ALA A 187 -6.52 -16.47 5.25
N LEU A 188 -5.41 -16.64 5.98
CA LEU A 188 -5.42 -16.80 7.43
C LEU A 188 -5.95 -15.54 8.13
N SER A 189 -5.53 -14.35 7.71
CA SER A 189 -6.06 -13.08 8.23
C SER A 189 -7.58 -12.97 8.02
N LEU A 190 -8.08 -13.33 6.84
CA LEU A 190 -9.52 -13.33 6.55
C LEU A 190 -10.29 -14.32 7.41
N ILE A 191 -9.76 -15.53 7.63
CA ILE A 191 -10.37 -16.54 8.51
C ILE A 191 -10.49 -15.99 9.94
N ILE A 192 -9.43 -15.36 10.47
CA ILE A 192 -9.45 -14.76 11.80
C ILE A 192 -10.53 -13.67 11.89
N ILE A 193 -10.61 -12.79 10.89
CA ILE A 193 -11.63 -11.73 10.82
C ILE A 193 -13.04 -12.32 10.79
N LEU A 194 -13.28 -13.36 9.99
CA LEU A 194 -14.59 -14.03 9.92
C LEU A 194 -14.98 -14.68 11.25
N ILE A 195 -14.04 -15.35 11.92
CA ILE A 195 -14.26 -15.93 13.25
C ILE A 195 -14.57 -14.81 14.26
N ALA A 196 -13.84 -13.69 14.20
CA ALA A 196 -14.06 -12.56 15.08
C ALA A 196 -15.46 -11.96 14.88
N ILE A 197 -15.87 -11.65 13.64
CA ILE A 197 -17.20 -11.11 13.33
C ILE A 197 -18.32 -12.08 13.72
N ARG A 198 -18.10 -13.39 13.58
CA ARG A 198 -19.12 -14.40 13.94
C ARG A 198 -19.35 -14.50 15.44
N ASN A 199 -18.29 -14.34 16.25
CA ASN A 199 -18.36 -14.55 17.69
C ASN A 199 -18.54 -13.27 18.51
N LEU A 200 -18.31 -12.11 17.92
CA LEU A 200 -18.34 -10.81 18.60
C LEU A 200 -19.19 -9.82 17.80
N ASP A 201 -20.01 -9.03 18.49
CA ASP A 201 -20.90 -8.01 17.91
C ASP A 201 -20.11 -6.77 17.44
N PHE A 202 -19.22 -6.95 16.46
CA PHE A 202 -18.38 -5.89 15.91
C PHE A 202 -19.09 -4.99 14.88
N LEU A 203 -20.31 -5.33 14.47
CA LEU A 203 -21.03 -4.55 13.48
C LEU A 203 -21.52 -3.24 14.10
N PRO A 204 -21.05 -2.07 13.62
CA PRO A 204 -21.53 -0.80 14.16
C PRO A 204 -23.04 -0.66 13.92
N SER A 205 -23.76 -0.19 14.94
CA SER A 205 -25.20 0.08 14.91
C SER A 205 -25.65 1.11 13.85
N VAL A 206 -24.69 1.72 13.17
CA VAL A 206 -24.84 2.71 12.08
C VAL A 206 -25.12 2.03 10.72
N ILE A 207 -25.12 0.69 10.67
CA ILE A 207 -25.43 -0.10 9.48
C ILE A 207 -26.94 -0.37 9.44
N GLN A 208 -27.62 0.09 8.38
CA GLN A 208 -29.07 -0.09 8.22
C GLN A 208 -29.36 -1.36 7.41
N ILE A 209 -30.33 -2.15 7.85
CA ILE A 209 -30.82 -3.31 7.09
C ILE A 209 -31.61 -2.79 5.88
N ARG A 210 -31.29 -3.27 4.67
CA ARG A 210 -32.06 -2.97 3.47
C ARG A 210 -33.47 -3.53 3.65
N LYS A 211 -34.47 -2.67 3.87
CA LYS A 211 -35.87 -3.12 3.87
C LYS A 211 -36.22 -3.68 2.48
N PRO A 212 -36.87 -4.85 2.38
CA PRO A 212 -37.37 -5.34 1.10
C PRO A 212 -38.35 -4.31 0.54
N LEU A 213 -38.28 -4.07 -0.78
CA LEU A 213 -39.26 -3.25 -1.49
C LEU A 213 -40.62 -3.90 -1.30
N VAL A 214 -41.43 -3.36 -0.39
CA VAL A 214 -42.86 -3.66 -0.37
C VAL A 214 -43.39 -3.03 -1.64
N ASP A 215 -43.76 -3.88 -2.60
CA ASP A 215 -44.60 -3.49 -3.73
C ASP A 215 -45.93 -2.97 -3.13
N GLU A 216 -46.01 -1.67 -2.85
CA GLU A 216 -47.27 -0.95 -2.79
C GLU A 216 -47.84 -0.89 -4.21
N LYS A 217 -48.31 -2.04 -4.71
CA LYS A 217 -49.33 -2.05 -5.74
C LYS A 217 -50.68 -1.95 -5.05
N SER A 218 -51.15 -0.71 -4.97
CA SER A 218 -52.51 -0.25 -5.28
C SER A 218 -53.66 -1.23 -5.04
N ASP A 219 -54.55 -0.83 -4.11
CA ASP A 219 -56.02 -0.91 -4.17
C ASP A 219 -56.69 -1.97 -5.08
#